data_AF-T1GHC5-F1
#
_entry.id   AF-T1GHC5-F1
#
_cell.length_a   1.000
_cell.length_b   1.000
_cell.length_c   1.000
_cell.angle_alpha   90.00
_cell.angle_beta   90.00
_cell.angle_gamma   90.00
#
_symmetry.space_group_name_H-M   'P 1'
#
loop_
_entity.id
_entity.type
_entity.pdbx_description
1 polymer ?
#
loop_
_entity_poly.entity_id
_entity_poly.type
_entity_poly.pdbx_seq_one_letter_code
_entity_poly.pdbx_strand_id
1 'polypeptide(L)'
;MLKIFFDYTYLNFNNATSTNYLSREWWFTYFKYFEKNVRGPVPRQYEWPLPWPRQLHSKLPNREITEQLIRKKSEHNELMISTLEELSLHQEDIEKIEHIHDWCRELKILLLQSNLISRIENLNKLKKLEYLNLALNNVEVIENLEMLESLNKLDLTLNFIGDLRSVENLRENYNLRELFLIGNPCADYPGYRNYISDRLHAKNNYDLDQITKAEAQNIRNRNEQKVRVIKQRQELQERINRAETEEEKSKIFWDSKTENCPESRVDIALQHRKAKKLDEEKPKKETVKPRLFASCGRPYNLNQAKLEFELKDEIDRYELNLHIYKHLDTSLIAVDLEVNYVRVTVKNKIFQLALGQEIKADESSSKRSQITGDLLIIMPKLNYNEFDLKLKEKVAQKALKLERKELKGVVDIKNIVKEDLDDVPDLVLGEFLRPPTYYSDFCP
;
A
#
# COMPACT_ATOMS: atom_id res chain seq x y z
N MET A 1 -20.46 -8.00 -27.74
CA MET A 1 -19.51 -8.76 -28.58
C MET A 1 -20.12 -10.01 -29.27
N LEU A 2 -21.33 -10.46 -28.90
CA LEU A 2 -22.00 -11.63 -29.52
C LEU A 2 -22.94 -11.31 -30.70
N LYS A 3 -23.19 -10.02 -31.00
CA LYS A 3 -24.20 -9.60 -32.00
C LYS A 3 -23.63 -9.32 -33.40
N ILE A 4 -22.32 -9.10 -33.52
CA ILE A 4 -21.64 -8.81 -34.80
C ILE A 4 -21.07 -10.09 -35.44
N PHE A 5 -20.87 -11.15 -34.63
CA PHE A 5 -20.35 -12.41 -35.15
C PHE A 5 -21.35 -13.19 -36.02
N PHE A 6 -22.66 -12.99 -35.83
CA PHE A 6 -23.67 -13.86 -36.42
C PHE A 6 -24.00 -13.58 -37.90
N ASP A 7 -23.82 -12.35 -38.39
CA ASP A 7 -24.27 -12.00 -39.76
C ASP A 7 -23.18 -12.16 -40.83
N TYR A 8 -21.88 -12.04 -40.48
CA TYR A 8 -20.78 -12.11 -41.46
C TYR A 8 -20.13 -13.49 -41.59
N THR A 9 -20.40 -14.43 -40.69
CA THR A 9 -19.72 -15.73 -40.63
C THR A 9 -20.59 -16.92 -41.06
N TYR A 10 -21.89 -16.71 -41.31
CA TYR A 10 -22.84 -17.79 -41.65
C TYR A 10 -22.49 -18.52 -42.98
N LEU A 11 -21.75 -17.87 -43.88
CA LEU A 11 -21.36 -18.43 -45.18
C LEU A 11 -20.11 -19.33 -45.15
N ASN A 12 -19.30 -19.32 -44.08
CA ASN A 12 -18.03 -20.06 -44.02
C ASN A 12 -18.02 -21.26 -43.06
N PHE A 13 -19.11 -21.51 -42.32
CA PHE A 13 -19.16 -22.60 -41.31
C PHE A 13 -19.50 -23.98 -41.90
N ASN A 14 -20.04 -24.06 -43.12
CA ASN A 14 -20.64 -25.29 -43.63
C ASN A 14 -19.65 -26.35 -44.13
N ASN A 15 -18.38 -26.01 -44.36
CA ASN A 15 -17.40 -26.96 -44.83
C ASN A 15 -16.29 -27.19 -43.78
N ALA A 16 -16.16 -28.45 -43.35
CA ALA A 16 -15.02 -28.90 -42.57
C ALA A 16 -13.79 -29.00 -43.50
N THR A 17 -13.21 -27.86 -43.85
CA THR A 17 -11.92 -27.78 -44.53
C THR A 17 -10.80 -27.62 -43.49
N SER A 18 -9.59 -28.05 -43.84
CA SER A 18 -8.39 -27.94 -43.00
C SER A 18 -8.04 -26.51 -42.57
N THR A 19 -8.71 -25.50 -43.14
CA THR A 19 -8.55 -24.08 -42.89
C THR A 19 -9.46 -23.52 -41.78
N ASN A 20 -10.42 -24.31 -41.27
CA ASN A 20 -11.41 -23.81 -40.31
C ASN A 20 -11.08 -24.23 -38.88
N TYR A 21 -10.30 -23.41 -38.16
CA TYR A 21 -9.80 -23.68 -36.80
C TYR A 21 -10.91 -23.96 -35.78
N LEU A 22 -12.09 -23.36 -35.97
CA LEU A 22 -13.26 -23.54 -35.10
C LEU A 22 -13.83 -24.97 -35.13
N SER A 23 -13.55 -25.73 -36.19
CA SER A 23 -13.98 -27.14 -36.29
C SER A 23 -13.24 -28.10 -35.36
N ARG A 24 -12.14 -27.63 -34.73
CA ARG A 24 -11.32 -28.40 -33.81
C ARG A 24 -11.70 -28.21 -32.34
N GLU A 25 -12.62 -27.29 -32.05
CA GLU A 25 -13.08 -27.04 -30.69
C GLU A 25 -14.11 -28.08 -30.24
N TRP A 26 -14.07 -28.44 -28.95
CA TRP A 26 -14.86 -29.54 -28.37
C TRP A 26 -16.38 -29.38 -28.53
N TRP A 27 -16.87 -28.13 -28.64
CA TRP A 27 -18.30 -27.82 -28.78
C TRP A 27 -18.80 -27.95 -30.23
N PHE A 28 -17.91 -27.96 -31.23
CA PHE A 28 -18.28 -27.96 -32.66
C PHE A 28 -19.02 -29.23 -33.08
N THR A 29 -18.65 -30.38 -32.51
CA THR A 29 -19.31 -31.67 -32.77
C THR A 29 -20.76 -31.67 -32.28
N TYR A 30 -21.00 -31.05 -31.11
CA TYR A 30 -22.34 -30.89 -30.55
C TYR A 30 -23.18 -29.90 -31.36
N PHE A 31 -22.57 -28.82 -31.86
CA PHE A 31 -23.21 -27.87 -32.76
C PHE A 31 -23.68 -28.54 -34.05
N LYS A 32 -22.83 -29.33 -34.72
CA LYS A 32 -23.22 -30.10 -35.92
C LYS A 32 -24.32 -31.11 -35.65
N TYR A 33 -24.31 -31.75 -34.49
CA TYR A 33 -25.39 -32.66 -34.09
C TYR A 33 -26.72 -31.92 -33.93
N PHE A 34 -26.72 -30.75 -33.29
CA PHE A 34 -27.92 -29.93 -33.13
C PHE A 34 -28.44 -29.39 -34.46
N GLU A 35 -27.56 -28.87 -35.31
CA GLU A 35 -27.91 -28.35 -36.64
C GLU A 35 -28.55 -29.44 -37.52
N LYS A 36 -28.02 -30.67 -37.48
CA LYS A 36 -28.55 -31.79 -38.28
C LYS A 36 -29.92 -32.28 -37.80
N ASN A 37 -30.21 -32.12 -36.51
CA ASN A 37 -31.41 -32.67 -35.86
C ASN A 37 -32.53 -31.65 -35.65
N VAL A 38 -32.24 -30.35 -35.69
CA VAL A 38 -33.26 -29.29 -35.60
C VAL A 38 -33.65 -28.85 -37.01
N ARG A 39 -34.73 -29.42 -37.56
CA ARG A 39 -35.30 -28.96 -38.84
C ARG A 39 -36.19 -27.74 -38.62
N GLY A 40 -35.68 -26.54 -38.89
CA GLY A 40 -36.44 -25.29 -38.91
C GLY A 40 -35.54 -24.05 -38.82
N PRO A 41 -36.03 -22.85 -39.20
CA PRO A 41 -35.28 -21.61 -39.00
C PRO A 41 -35.05 -21.38 -37.50
N VAL A 42 -33.79 -21.21 -37.12
CA VAL A 42 -33.41 -20.98 -35.71
C VAL A 42 -34.02 -19.65 -35.23
N PRO A 43 -34.86 -19.65 -34.18
CA PRO A 43 -35.42 -18.41 -33.63
C PRO A 43 -34.31 -17.49 -33.13
N ARG A 44 -34.46 -16.17 -33.32
CA ARG A 44 -33.47 -15.13 -32.94
C ARG A 44 -33.16 -15.06 -31.44
N GLN A 45 -33.91 -15.78 -30.61
CA GLN A 45 -33.71 -15.91 -29.17
C GLN A 45 -33.89 -17.38 -28.81
N TYR A 46 -32.86 -18.00 -28.25
CA TYR A 46 -32.94 -19.35 -27.70
C TYR A 46 -32.56 -19.27 -26.22
N GLU A 47 -33.49 -19.63 -25.34
CA GLU A 47 -33.17 -19.94 -23.96
C GLU A 47 -32.69 -21.38 -23.91
N TRP A 48 -31.45 -21.58 -23.47
CA TRP A 48 -30.82 -22.90 -23.42
C TRP A 48 -31.56 -23.78 -22.39
N PRO A 49 -32.18 -24.92 -22.80
CA PRO A 49 -33.12 -25.67 -21.97
C PRO A 49 -32.45 -26.62 -20.96
N LEU A 50 -31.12 -26.61 -20.86
CA LEU A 50 -30.36 -27.45 -19.93
C LEU A 50 -29.59 -26.56 -18.95
N PRO A 51 -29.49 -26.88 -17.65
CA PRO A 51 -28.58 -26.16 -16.77
C PRO A 51 -27.16 -26.32 -17.34
N TRP A 52 -26.47 -25.19 -17.53
CA TRP A 52 -25.08 -25.18 -17.98
C TRP A 52 -24.25 -26.19 -17.17
N PRO A 53 -23.32 -26.94 -17.77
CA PRO A 53 -22.39 -27.75 -16.99
C PRO A 53 -21.70 -26.82 -15.99
N ARG A 54 -21.80 -27.13 -14.70
CA ARG A 54 -21.28 -26.31 -13.57
C ARG A 54 -19.75 -26.13 -13.57
N GLN A 55 -19.06 -26.43 -14.67
CA GLN A 55 -17.60 -26.53 -14.76
C GLN A 55 -16.94 -25.55 -15.75
N LEU A 56 -17.66 -24.55 -16.27
CA LEU A 56 -17.07 -23.49 -17.12
C LEU A 56 -17.18 -22.07 -16.54
N HIS A 57 -17.48 -21.94 -15.24
CA HIS A 57 -16.96 -20.79 -14.50
C HIS A 57 -15.51 -21.11 -14.17
N SER A 58 -14.57 -20.56 -14.94
CA SER A 58 -13.19 -20.47 -14.49
C SER A 58 -13.20 -19.86 -13.09
N LYS A 59 -12.87 -20.67 -12.06
CA LYS A 59 -12.58 -20.18 -10.72
C LYS A 59 -11.40 -19.23 -10.84
N LEU A 60 -11.70 -17.95 -11.03
CA LEU A 60 -10.73 -16.88 -10.99
C LEU A 60 -10.34 -16.73 -9.51
N PRO A 61 -9.07 -16.87 -9.16
CA PRO A 61 -8.65 -16.68 -7.77
C PRO A 61 -8.94 -15.21 -7.41
N ASN A 62 -9.60 -15.00 -6.26
CA ASN A 62 -9.84 -13.71 -5.60
C ASN A 62 -11.15 -12.96 -5.93
N ARG A 63 -12.20 -13.61 -6.46
CA ARG A 63 -13.55 -12.99 -6.54
C ARG A 63 -14.43 -13.27 -5.33
N GLU A 64 -14.18 -14.40 -4.70
CA GLU A 64 -14.92 -14.94 -3.56
C GLU A 64 -14.08 -14.83 -2.30
N ILE A 65 -14.76 -14.69 -1.16
CA ILE A 65 -14.12 -14.70 0.14
C ILE A 65 -13.62 -16.12 0.40
N THR A 66 -12.30 -16.30 0.37
CA THR A 66 -11.66 -17.59 0.63
C THR A 66 -11.25 -17.72 2.08
N GLU A 67 -11.23 -18.96 2.60
CA GLU A 67 -10.76 -19.23 3.97
C GLU A 67 -9.31 -18.75 4.17
N GLN A 68 -8.47 -18.89 3.14
CA GLN A 68 -7.08 -18.44 3.16
C GLN A 68 -6.96 -16.92 3.31
N LEU A 69 -7.85 -16.16 2.66
CA LEU A 69 -7.89 -14.69 2.80
C LEU A 69 -8.23 -14.29 4.23
N ILE A 70 -9.24 -14.93 4.83
CA ILE A 70 -9.62 -14.66 6.22
C ILE A 70 -8.50 -15.06 7.17
N ARG A 71 -7.87 -16.24 6.97
CA ARG A 71 -6.74 -16.70 7.79
C ARG A 71 -5.58 -15.71 7.77
N LYS A 72 -5.22 -15.21 6.59
CA LYS A 72 -4.19 -14.18 6.41
C LYS A 72 -4.54 -12.88 7.12
N LYS A 73 -5.81 -12.47 7.12
CA LYS A 73 -6.25 -11.25 7.82
C LYS A 73 -6.38 -11.45 9.34
N SER A 74 -6.54 -12.70 9.79
CA SER A 74 -6.58 -13.09 11.21
C SER A 74 -5.21 -13.38 11.83
N GLU A 75 -4.10 -12.96 11.22
CA GLU A 75 -2.73 -13.18 11.73
C GLU A 75 -2.54 -12.72 13.19
N HIS A 76 -3.29 -11.71 13.64
CA HIS A 76 -3.26 -11.18 15.00
C HIS A 76 -4.14 -11.95 16.01
N ASN A 77 -4.93 -12.93 15.54
CA ASN A 77 -5.83 -13.77 16.35
C ASN A 77 -5.41 -15.25 16.31
N GLU A 78 -4.10 -15.51 16.35
CA GLU A 78 -3.53 -16.88 16.34
C GLU A 78 -4.02 -17.77 15.19
N LEU A 79 -4.49 -17.18 14.08
CA LEU A 79 -5.08 -17.88 12.93
C LEU A 79 -6.41 -18.63 13.25
N MET A 80 -7.03 -18.34 14.39
CA MET A 80 -8.32 -18.88 14.81
C MET A 80 -9.46 -18.06 14.19
N ILE A 81 -10.06 -18.60 13.13
CA ILE A 81 -11.14 -17.92 12.38
C ILE A 81 -12.52 -18.04 13.05
N SER A 82 -12.72 -19.04 13.91
CA SER A 82 -14.02 -19.34 14.52
C SER A 82 -14.41 -18.41 15.66
N THR A 83 -13.42 -17.88 16.37
CA THR A 83 -13.58 -16.95 17.51
C THR A 83 -13.37 -15.50 17.11
N LEU A 84 -13.23 -15.22 15.82
CA LEU A 84 -12.93 -13.89 15.33
C LEU A 84 -14.12 -12.96 15.56
N GLU A 85 -13.91 -11.89 16.33
CA GLU A 85 -14.92 -10.87 16.60
C GLU A 85 -14.90 -9.75 15.55
N GLU A 86 -13.74 -9.46 14.96
CA GLU A 86 -13.56 -8.37 13.99
C GLU A 86 -12.89 -8.87 12.71
N LEU A 87 -13.50 -8.58 11.56
CA LEU A 87 -12.98 -8.96 10.25
C LEU A 87 -12.92 -7.74 9.32
N SER A 88 -11.71 -7.40 8.91
CA SER A 88 -11.43 -6.31 7.99
C SER A 88 -11.00 -6.84 6.61
N LEU A 89 -11.85 -6.60 5.62
CA LEU A 89 -11.71 -7.03 4.22
C LEU A 89 -11.83 -5.83 3.28
N HIS A 90 -11.05 -4.78 3.53
CA HIS A 90 -11.02 -3.59 2.69
C HIS A 90 -10.20 -3.79 1.43
N GLN A 91 -10.66 -3.24 0.31
CA GLN A 91 -9.90 -3.18 -0.95
C GLN A 91 -9.46 -4.56 -1.48
N GLU A 92 -10.25 -5.59 -1.19
CA GLU A 92 -9.99 -6.97 -1.63
C GLU A 92 -10.80 -7.33 -2.88
N ASP A 93 -11.45 -6.34 -3.50
CA ASP A 93 -12.04 -6.48 -4.83
C ASP A 93 -13.14 -7.57 -4.87
N ILE A 94 -13.77 -7.82 -3.72
CA ILE A 94 -14.75 -8.88 -3.50
C ILE A 94 -16.03 -8.58 -4.27
N GLU A 95 -16.51 -9.55 -5.06
CA GLU A 95 -17.74 -9.41 -5.86
C GLU A 95 -18.96 -9.99 -5.11
N LYS A 96 -18.74 -10.99 -4.26
CA LYS A 96 -19.80 -11.68 -3.51
C LYS A 96 -19.42 -12.01 -2.08
N ILE A 97 -20.41 -11.90 -1.20
CA ILE A 97 -20.31 -12.34 0.19
C ILE A 97 -20.70 -13.82 0.25
N GLU A 98 -19.72 -14.70 0.39
CA GLU A 98 -19.93 -16.14 0.52
C GLU A 98 -19.11 -16.68 1.70
N HIS A 99 -19.59 -17.77 2.31
CA HIS A 99 -18.90 -18.58 3.34
C HIS A 99 -18.50 -17.89 4.67
N ILE A 100 -18.62 -16.57 4.83
CA ILE A 100 -18.31 -15.88 6.11
C ILE A 100 -19.10 -16.50 7.27
N HIS A 101 -20.38 -16.80 7.04
CA HIS A 101 -21.27 -17.34 8.06
C HIS A 101 -20.92 -18.77 8.54
N ASP A 102 -20.18 -19.54 7.72
CA ASP A 102 -19.75 -20.89 8.09
C ASP A 102 -18.52 -20.84 8.99
N TRP A 103 -17.64 -19.86 8.77
CA TRP A 103 -16.36 -19.73 9.45
C TRP A 103 -16.39 -18.83 10.69
N CYS A 104 -17.05 -17.67 10.62
CA CYS A 104 -16.95 -16.62 11.65
C CYS A 104 -18.31 -16.37 12.32
N ARG A 105 -18.78 -17.32 13.14
CA ARG A 105 -20.10 -17.23 13.82
C ARG A 105 -20.16 -16.21 14.95
N GLU A 106 -19.01 -15.91 15.54
CA GLU A 106 -18.83 -14.98 16.67
C GLU A 106 -18.53 -13.54 16.22
N LEU A 107 -18.66 -13.25 14.93
CA LEU A 107 -18.29 -11.96 14.35
C LEU A 107 -19.23 -10.85 14.83
N LYS A 108 -18.65 -9.79 15.40
CA LYS A 108 -19.33 -8.56 15.84
C LYS A 108 -19.14 -7.42 14.84
N ILE A 109 -17.95 -7.32 14.22
CA ILE A 109 -17.61 -6.24 13.30
C ILE A 109 -17.16 -6.80 11.96
N LEU A 110 -17.86 -6.43 10.89
CA LEU A 110 -17.53 -6.80 9.52
C LEU A 110 -17.30 -5.54 8.67
N LEU A 111 -16.07 -5.36 8.23
CA LEU A 111 -15.67 -4.22 7.42
C LEU A 111 -15.37 -4.66 5.99
N LEU A 112 -16.27 -4.31 5.06
CA LEU A 112 -16.22 -4.67 3.64
C LEU A 112 -16.14 -3.42 2.74
N GLN A 113 -15.62 -2.31 3.27
CA GLN A 113 -15.53 -1.06 2.52
C GLN A 113 -14.61 -1.17 1.28
N SER A 114 -15.00 -0.48 0.21
CA SER A 114 -14.27 -0.41 -1.06
C SER A 114 -14.08 -1.78 -1.71
N ASN A 115 -15.17 -2.54 -1.86
CA ASN A 115 -15.22 -3.76 -2.67
C ASN A 115 -16.22 -3.57 -3.83
N LEU A 116 -16.53 -4.64 -4.55
CA LEU A 116 -17.42 -4.65 -5.72
C LEU A 116 -18.70 -5.42 -5.46
N ILE A 117 -19.15 -5.47 -4.20
CA ILE A 117 -20.29 -6.27 -3.77
C ILE A 117 -21.56 -5.67 -4.38
N SER A 118 -22.24 -6.42 -5.24
CA SER A 118 -23.48 -5.97 -5.91
C SER A 118 -24.76 -6.29 -5.14
N ARG A 119 -24.73 -7.34 -4.32
CA ARG A 119 -25.88 -7.80 -3.53
C ARG A 119 -25.44 -8.25 -2.16
N ILE A 120 -26.30 -8.01 -1.18
CA ILE A 120 -26.11 -8.48 0.19
C ILE A 120 -26.76 -9.86 0.28
N GLU A 121 -25.93 -10.89 0.48
CA GLU A 121 -26.38 -12.27 0.62
C GLU A 121 -25.54 -12.99 1.67
N ASN A 122 -26.06 -14.12 2.17
CA ASN A 122 -25.33 -15.04 3.06
C ASN A 122 -24.87 -14.48 4.42
N LEU A 123 -25.48 -13.39 4.92
CA LEU A 123 -25.21 -12.82 6.26
C LEU A 123 -26.19 -13.29 7.34
N ASN A 124 -27.29 -13.95 6.96
CA ASN A 124 -28.46 -14.24 7.81
C ASN A 124 -28.16 -15.04 9.09
N LYS A 125 -27.04 -15.77 9.15
CA LYS A 125 -26.66 -16.58 10.32
C LYS A 125 -25.77 -15.83 11.33
N LEU A 126 -25.30 -14.61 11.01
CA LEU A 126 -24.40 -13.82 11.86
C LEU A 126 -25.17 -13.04 12.92
N LYS A 127 -25.77 -13.75 13.87
CA LYS A 127 -26.65 -13.17 14.91
C LYS A 127 -25.95 -12.17 15.85
N LYS A 128 -24.62 -12.28 15.98
CA LYS A 128 -23.78 -11.44 16.85
C LYS A 128 -23.22 -10.20 16.15
N LEU A 129 -23.52 -10.00 14.86
CA LEU A 129 -22.99 -8.88 14.11
C LEU A 129 -23.62 -7.58 14.58
N GLU A 130 -22.79 -6.68 15.11
CA GLU A 130 -23.18 -5.37 15.65
C GLU A 130 -22.90 -4.25 14.65
N TYR A 131 -21.80 -4.35 13.89
CA TYR A 131 -21.40 -3.34 12.92
C TYR A 131 -21.11 -3.95 11.55
N LEU A 132 -21.83 -3.50 10.53
CA LEU A 132 -21.61 -3.85 9.13
C LEU A 132 -21.26 -2.59 8.32
N ASN A 133 -20.04 -2.57 7.77
CA ASN A 133 -19.61 -1.51 6.87
C ASN A 133 -19.52 -2.01 5.43
N LEU A 134 -20.43 -1.54 4.60
CA LEU A 134 -20.50 -1.79 3.15
C LEU A 134 -20.31 -0.50 2.35
N ALA A 135 -19.64 0.50 2.92
CA ALA A 135 -19.33 1.75 2.23
C ALA A 135 -18.57 1.52 0.91
N LEU A 136 -18.82 2.37 -0.09
CA LEU A 136 -18.14 2.33 -1.40
C LEU A 136 -18.25 0.97 -2.12
N ASN A 137 -19.40 0.29 -2.01
CA ASN A 137 -19.70 -0.93 -2.75
C ASN A 137 -20.70 -0.68 -3.90
N ASN A 138 -21.14 -1.75 -4.55
CA ASN A 138 -22.03 -1.71 -5.70
C ASN A 138 -23.46 -2.13 -5.35
N VAL A 139 -23.89 -1.98 -4.09
CA VAL A 139 -25.19 -2.48 -3.63
C VAL A 139 -26.32 -1.64 -4.22
N GLU A 140 -27.27 -2.32 -4.89
CA GLU A 140 -28.43 -1.68 -5.53
C GLU A 140 -29.73 -1.82 -4.71
N VAL A 141 -29.83 -2.88 -3.91
CA VAL A 141 -31.01 -3.23 -3.11
C VAL A 141 -30.56 -3.72 -1.74
N ILE A 142 -31.20 -3.23 -0.68
CA ILE A 142 -31.05 -3.75 0.68
C ILE A 142 -31.92 -5.00 0.80
N GLU A 143 -31.32 -6.17 1.00
CA GLU A 143 -32.01 -7.45 1.18
C GLU A 143 -31.20 -8.35 2.13
N ASN A 144 -31.83 -9.41 2.66
CA ASN A 144 -31.16 -10.44 3.48
C ASN A 144 -30.50 -9.95 4.79
N LEU A 145 -30.99 -8.85 5.36
CA LEU A 145 -30.51 -8.31 6.65
C LEU A 145 -31.50 -8.52 7.82
N GLU A 146 -32.69 -9.05 7.54
CA GLU A 146 -33.79 -9.23 8.51
C GLU A 146 -33.40 -10.05 9.74
N MET A 147 -32.51 -11.03 9.57
CA MET A 147 -32.13 -11.98 10.63
C MET A 147 -30.96 -11.52 11.50
N LEU A 148 -30.45 -10.30 11.30
CA LEU A 148 -29.33 -9.73 12.05
C LEU A 148 -29.84 -9.00 13.31
N GLU A 149 -30.21 -9.79 14.32
CA GLU A 149 -30.84 -9.32 15.57
C GLU A 149 -29.98 -8.31 16.34
N SER A 150 -28.65 -8.46 16.35
CA SER A 150 -27.72 -7.60 17.11
C SER A 150 -27.20 -6.38 16.34
N LEU A 151 -27.65 -6.15 15.10
CA LEU A 151 -27.10 -5.09 14.24
C LEU A 151 -27.42 -3.71 14.82
N ASN A 152 -26.38 -2.99 15.23
CA ASN A 152 -26.46 -1.64 15.82
C ASN A 152 -26.13 -0.55 14.81
N LYS A 153 -25.17 -0.81 13.91
CA LYS A 153 -24.63 0.17 12.96
C LYS A 153 -24.52 -0.43 11.56
N LEU A 154 -25.10 0.25 10.57
CA LEU A 154 -25.05 -0.13 9.16
C LEU A 154 -24.58 1.05 8.31
N ASP A 155 -23.44 0.87 7.64
CA ASP A 155 -22.90 1.85 6.71
C ASP A 155 -23.06 1.37 5.26
N LEU A 156 -23.89 2.10 4.50
CA LEU A 156 -24.14 1.90 3.08
C LEU A 156 -23.77 3.16 2.26
N THR A 157 -22.87 3.99 2.77
CA THR A 157 -22.44 5.21 2.07
C THR A 157 -21.88 4.94 0.68
N LEU A 158 -22.20 5.82 -0.27
CA LEU A 158 -21.69 5.81 -1.65
C LEU A 158 -21.90 4.46 -2.39
N ASN A 159 -23.05 3.83 -2.15
CA ASN A 159 -23.60 2.71 -2.91
C ASN A 159 -24.59 3.19 -3.99
N PHE A 160 -25.32 2.28 -4.61
CA PHE A 160 -26.24 2.56 -5.73
C PHE A 160 -27.69 2.19 -5.41
N ILE A 161 -28.10 2.33 -4.14
CA ILE A 161 -29.44 1.96 -3.71
C ILE A 161 -30.48 2.88 -4.35
N GLY A 162 -31.30 2.33 -5.23
CA GLY A 162 -32.27 3.07 -6.03
C GLY A 162 -33.69 3.03 -5.47
N ASP A 163 -34.11 1.88 -4.93
CA ASP A 163 -35.45 1.68 -4.43
C ASP A 163 -35.51 1.91 -2.92
N LEU A 164 -36.27 2.92 -2.51
CA LEU A 164 -36.48 3.27 -1.10
C LEU A 164 -37.27 2.18 -0.36
N ARG A 165 -38.05 1.36 -1.05
CA ARG A 165 -38.81 0.24 -0.45
C ARG A 165 -37.91 -0.84 0.14
N SER A 166 -36.66 -0.94 -0.34
CA SER A 166 -35.69 -1.92 0.17
C SER A 166 -35.36 -1.72 1.65
N VAL A 167 -35.57 -0.50 2.19
CA VAL A 167 -35.40 -0.20 3.62
C VAL A 167 -36.41 -0.97 4.48
N GLU A 168 -37.53 -1.45 3.93
CA GLU A 168 -38.51 -2.25 4.68
C GLU A 168 -37.92 -3.58 5.19
N ASN A 169 -36.86 -4.09 4.56
CA ASN A 169 -36.15 -5.29 5.00
C ASN A 169 -35.31 -5.06 6.27
N LEU A 170 -35.19 -3.82 6.75
CA LEU A 170 -34.51 -3.47 8.00
C LEU A 170 -35.47 -3.32 9.19
N ARG A 171 -36.78 -3.55 9.00
CA ARG A 171 -37.79 -3.37 10.05
C ARG A 171 -37.61 -4.29 11.24
N GLU A 172 -37.16 -5.51 10.99
CA GLU A 172 -36.97 -6.53 12.03
C GLU A 172 -35.68 -6.29 12.86
N ASN A 173 -34.80 -5.36 12.44
CA ASN A 173 -33.58 -5.00 13.16
C ASN A 173 -33.86 -3.97 14.27
N TYR A 174 -34.48 -4.43 15.36
CA TYR A 174 -34.89 -3.58 16.50
C TYR A 174 -33.72 -2.86 17.22
N ASN A 175 -32.49 -3.38 17.11
CA ASN A 175 -31.30 -2.79 17.72
C ASN A 175 -30.60 -1.74 16.86
N LEU A 176 -31.04 -1.54 15.60
CA LEU A 176 -30.37 -0.63 14.66
C LEU A 176 -30.48 0.82 15.15
N ARG A 177 -29.34 1.44 15.42
CA ARG A 177 -29.24 2.83 15.90
C ARG A 177 -28.70 3.78 14.85
N GLU A 178 -27.73 3.32 14.07
CA GLU A 178 -27.01 4.14 13.10
C GLU A 178 -27.17 3.55 11.70
N LEU A 179 -27.74 4.32 10.77
CA LEU A 179 -27.90 3.95 9.38
C LEU A 179 -27.36 5.07 8.48
N PHE A 180 -26.31 4.78 7.72
CA PHE A 180 -25.71 5.72 6.79
C PHE A 180 -26.05 5.35 5.35
N LEU A 181 -26.78 6.24 4.66
CA LEU A 181 -27.22 6.05 3.27
C LEU A 181 -26.76 7.23 2.37
N ILE A 182 -25.82 8.03 2.84
CA ILE A 182 -25.32 9.21 2.13
C ILE A 182 -24.71 8.80 0.79
N GLY A 183 -25.04 9.53 -0.28
CA GLY A 183 -24.49 9.29 -1.61
C GLY A 183 -25.16 8.16 -2.40
N ASN A 184 -26.31 7.64 -1.93
CA ASN A 184 -27.14 6.72 -2.69
C ASN A 184 -28.22 7.47 -3.51
N PRO A 185 -28.65 6.92 -4.66
CA PRO A 185 -29.79 7.46 -5.41
C PRO A 185 -31.08 7.59 -4.59
N CYS A 186 -31.31 6.71 -3.61
CA CYS A 186 -32.50 6.75 -2.75
C CYS A 186 -32.58 8.02 -1.87
N ALA A 187 -31.44 8.64 -1.56
CA ALA A 187 -31.39 9.85 -0.74
C ALA A 187 -31.98 11.09 -1.46
N ASP A 188 -32.19 11.02 -2.78
CA ASP A 188 -32.78 12.12 -3.55
C ASP A 188 -34.30 12.18 -3.49
N TYR A 189 -34.97 11.13 -3.00
CA TYR A 189 -36.42 11.09 -3.02
C TYR A 189 -36.99 12.17 -2.08
N PRO A 190 -37.95 12.99 -2.55
CA PRO A 190 -38.59 13.97 -1.71
C PRO A 190 -39.32 13.26 -0.56
N GLY A 191 -39.00 13.63 0.68
CA GLY A 191 -39.56 12.96 1.86
C GLY A 191 -38.91 11.63 2.22
N TYR A 192 -37.77 11.28 1.61
CA TYR A 192 -36.93 10.12 1.95
C TYR A 192 -36.75 9.95 3.47
N ARG A 193 -36.47 11.05 4.16
CA ARG A 193 -36.25 11.07 5.62
C ARG A 193 -37.47 10.62 6.40
N ASN A 194 -38.64 11.15 6.04
CA ASN A 194 -39.91 10.82 6.69
C ASN A 194 -40.26 9.37 6.45
N TYR A 195 -40.09 8.89 5.21
CA TYR A 195 -40.34 7.49 4.88
C TYR A 195 -39.46 6.53 5.70
N ILE A 196 -38.15 6.81 5.84
CA ILE A 196 -37.27 5.98 6.68
C ILE A 196 -37.69 6.03 8.14
N SER A 197 -37.94 7.23 8.68
CA SER A 197 -38.36 7.41 10.07
C SER A 197 -39.68 6.68 10.37
N ASP A 198 -40.65 6.77 9.46
CA ASP A 198 -41.96 6.12 9.58
C ASP A 198 -41.86 4.60 9.49
N ARG A 199 -40.94 4.07 8.67
CA ARG A 199 -40.80 2.62 8.47
C ARG A 199 -39.91 1.93 9.50
N LEU A 200 -38.84 2.57 9.97
CA LEU A 200 -37.89 1.94 10.88
C LEU A 200 -38.23 2.16 12.36
N HIS A 201 -39.20 3.01 12.70
CA HIS A 201 -39.62 3.32 14.08
C HIS A 201 -38.47 3.68 15.05
N ALA A 202 -37.25 3.92 14.55
CA ALA A 202 -36.06 3.99 15.37
C ALA A 202 -35.80 5.44 15.78
N LYS A 203 -35.97 5.71 17.07
CA LYS A 203 -35.48 6.90 17.77
C LYS A 203 -33.95 6.85 17.85
N ASN A 204 -33.20 7.28 16.84
CA ASN A 204 -31.75 7.54 16.96
C ASN A 204 -31.27 8.51 15.87
N ASN A 205 -30.14 9.18 16.13
CA ASN A 205 -29.49 10.16 15.25
C ASN A 205 -29.07 9.52 13.91
N TYR A 206 -29.97 9.53 12.95
CA TYR A 206 -29.58 9.47 11.55
C TYR A 206 -28.87 10.78 11.23
N ASP A 207 -27.64 10.71 10.75
CA ASP A 207 -26.84 11.86 10.34
C ASP A 207 -27.57 12.55 9.15
N LEU A 208 -28.51 13.43 9.49
CA LEU A 208 -29.52 14.01 8.59
C LEU A 208 -29.28 15.50 8.45
N ASP A 209 -28.05 15.88 8.08
CA ASP A 209 -27.72 17.27 7.86
C ASP A 209 -28.42 17.84 6.60
N GLN A 210 -28.84 19.09 6.67
CA GLN A 210 -29.90 19.67 5.83
C GLN A 210 -29.65 19.63 4.31
N ILE A 211 -30.64 19.17 3.54
CA ILE A 211 -30.74 19.49 2.12
C ILE A 211 -32.14 20.10 1.86
N THR A 212 -32.12 21.35 1.38
CA THR A 212 -33.28 22.23 1.19
C THR A 212 -33.51 22.45 -0.30
N LYS A 213 -34.74 22.29 -0.80
CA LYS A 213 -35.33 22.76 -2.10
C LYS A 213 -34.56 22.54 -3.42
N ALA A 214 -33.29 22.16 -3.42
CA ALA A 214 -32.43 21.85 -4.56
C ALA A 214 -32.61 20.40 -5.08
N GLU A 215 -33.37 19.58 -4.34
CA GLU A 215 -33.55 18.14 -4.58
C GLU A 215 -34.34 17.85 -5.88
N ALA A 216 -35.35 18.66 -6.20
CA ALA A 216 -36.12 18.50 -7.43
C ALA A 216 -35.29 18.78 -8.71
N GLN A 217 -34.35 19.72 -8.64
CA GLN A 217 -33.42 20.01 -9.75
C GLN A 217 -32.40 18.87 -9.92
N ASN A 218 -31.93 18.28 -8.82
CA ASN A 218 -30.98 17.17 -8.82
C ASN A 218 -31.54 15.89 -9.46
N ILE A 219 -32.83 15.59 -9.27
CA ILE A 219 -33.49 14.42 -9.89
C ILE A 219 -33.50 14.57 -11.42
N ARG A 220 -33.86 15.74 -11.95
CA ARG A 220 -33.86 16.01 -13.40
C ARG A 220 -32.45 15.94 -13.99
N ASN A 221 -31.49 16.56 -13.31
CA ASN A 221 -30.08 16.54 -13.71
C ASN A 221 -29.53 15.11 -13.76
N ARG A 222 -29.94 14.21 -12.85
CA ARG A 222 -29.50 12.80 -12.82
C ARG A 222 -30.11 11.94 -13.92
N ASN A 223 -31.37 12.15 -14.30
CA ASN A 223 -31.95 11.41 -15.42
C ASN A 223 -31.29 11.79 -16.75
N GLU A 224 -31.00 13.08 -16.94
CA GLU A 224 -30.19 13.57 -18.06
C GLU A 224 -28.73 13.08 -17.98
N GLN A 225 -28.20 12.88 -16.77
CA GLN A 225 -26.89 12.29 -16.53
C GLN A 225 -26.84 10.80 -16.95
N LYS A 226 -27.82 9.96 -16.58
CA LYS A 226 -27.88 8.55 -16.99
C LYS A 226 -27.81 8.37 -18.52
N VAL A 227 -28.50 9.22 -19.27
CA VAL A 227 -28.47 9.19 -20.74
C VAL A 227 -27.09 9.61 -21.27
N ARG A 228 -26.46 10.62 -20.65
CA ARG A 228 -25.08 11.02 -20.98
C ARG A 228 -24.06 9.91 -20.70
N VAL A 229 -24.18 9.20 -19.58
CA VAL A 229 -23.33 8.05 -19.21
C VAL A 229 -23.36 6.99 -20.30
N ILE A 230 -24.56 6.57 -20.70
CA ILE A 230 -24.75 5.50 -21.69
C ILE A 230 -24.07 5.89 -23.01
N LYS A 231 -24.24 7.15 -23.43
CA LYS A 231 -23.62 7.68 -24.66
C LYS A 231 -22.10 7.75 -24.55
N GLN A 232 -21.56 8.32 -23.47
CA GLN A 232 -20.11 8.40 -23.24
C GLN A 232 -19.47 7.01 -23.18
N ARG A 233 -20.15 6.03 -22.58
CA ARG A 233 -19.68 4.65 -22.50
C ARG A 233 -19.63 3.98 -23.87
N GLN A 234 -20.64 4.19 -24.70
CA GLN A 234 -20.63 3.70 -26.09
C GLN A 234 -19.47 4.31 -26.88
N GLU A 235 -19.26 5.63 -26.76
CA GLU A 235 -18.15 6.33 -27.41
C GLU A 235 -16.78 5.84 -26.89
N LEU A 236 -16.63 5.64 -25.59
CA LEU A 236 -15.41 5.09 -24.99
C LEU A 236 -15.13 3.66 -25.47
N GLN A 237 -16.17 2.82 -25.51
CA GLN A 237 -16.05 1.45 -26.01
C GLN A 237 -15.62 1.43 -27.47
N GLU A 238 -16.15 2.32 -28.30
CA GLU A 238 -15.70 2.46 -29.68
C GLU A 238 -14.24 2.91 -29.77
N ARG A 239 -13.82 3.88 -28.95
CA ARG A 239 -12.42 4.34 -28.91
C ARG A 239 -11.47 3.22 -28.49
N ILE A 240 -11.84 2.42 -27.49
CA ILE A 240 -11.08 1.24 -27.05
C ILE A 240 -11.03 0.19 -28.17
N ASN A 241 -12.14 -0.05 -28.87
CA ASN A 241 -12.20 -1.02 -29.96
C ASN A 241 -11.36 -0.60 -31.18
N ARG A 242 -11.14 0.70 -31.39
CA ARG A 242 -10.29 1.24 -32.47
C ARG A 242 -8.79 1.12 -32.16
N ALA A 243 -8.40 0.94 -30.90
CA ALA A 243 -6.99 0.78 -30.53
C ALA A 243 -6.50 -0.64 -30.84
N GLU A 244 -5.35 -0.73 -31.48
CA GLU A 244 -4.77 -2.01 -31.92
C GLU A 244 -3.98 -2.69 -30.79
N THR A 245 -3.33 -1.91 -29.92
CA THR A 245 -2.51 -2.43 -28.81
C THR A 245 -3.23 -2.36 -27.47
N GLU A 246 -2.93 -3.31 -26.56
CA GLU A 246 -3.51 -3.33 -25.20
C GLU A 246 -3.01 -2.17 -24.31
N GLU A 247 -1.81 -1.65 -24.59
CA GLU A 247 -1.24 -0.49 -23.89
C GLU A 247 -2.01 0.79 -24.23
N GLU A 248 -2.33 1.00 -25.51
CA GLU A 248 -3.17 2.12 -25.95
C GLU A 248 -4.59 2.02 -25.39
N LYS A 249 -5.19 0.81 -25.36
CA LYS A 249 -6.51 0.59 -24.75
C LYS A 249 -6.51 0.98 -23.27
N SER A 250 -5.48 0.60 -22.53
CA SER A 250 -5.32 0.93 -21.12
C SER A 250 -5.13 2.42 -20.91
N LYS A 251 -4.34 3.09 -21.76
CA LYS A 251 -4.13 4.54 -21.70
C LYS A 251 -5.42 5.31 -21.99
N ILE A 252 -6.14 4.93 -23.04
CA ILE A 252 -7.45 5.51 -23.39
C ILE A 252 -8.44 5.36 -22.24
N PHE A 253 -8.43 4.21 -21.55
CA PHE A 253 -9.26 3.95 -20.38
C PHE A 253 -8.93 4.89 -19.21
N TRP A 254 -7.66 4.97 -18.79
CA TRP A 254 -7.26 5.79 -17.64
C TRP A 254 -7.37 7.30 -17.89
N ASP A 255 -7.15 7.75 -19.12
CA ASP A 255 -7.29 9.17 -19.50
C ASP A 255 -8.76 9.59 -19.62
N SER A 256 -9.69 8.62 -19.72
CA SER A 256 -11.12 8.92 -19.84
C SER A 256 -11.76 9.24 -18.49
N LYS A 257 -12.54 10.32 -18.45
CA LYS A 257 -13.40 10.61 -17.30
C LYS A 257 -14.59 9.66 -17.37
N THR A 258 -14.70 8.77 -16.38
CA THR A 258 -15.81 7.82 -16.29
C THR A 258 -16.74 8.24 -15.15
N GLU A 259 -18.05 8.10 -15.36
CA GLU A 259 -19.03 8.39 -14.31
C GLU A 259 -19.07 7.28 -13.25
N ASN A 260 -19.38 7.67 -12.00
CA ASN A 260 -19.45 6.77 -10.86
C ASN A 260 -20.72 5.90 -10.95
N CYS A 261 -20.61 4.74 -11.58
CA CYS A 261 -21.66 3.71 -11.72
C CYS A 261 -21.09 2.34 -11.31
N PRO A 262 -21.94 1.35 -10.96
CA PRO A 262 -21.46 0.03 -10.54
C PRO A 262 -20.53 -0.61 -11.57
N GLU A 263 -20.94 -0.59 -12.83
CA GLU A 263 -20.20 -1.20 -13.93
C GLU A 263 -18.83 -0.55 -14.13
N SER A 264 -18.75 0.79 -14.06
CA SER A 264 -17.50 1.55 -14.14
C SER A 264 -16.52 1.15 -13.03
N ARG A 265 -17.00 0.93 -11.81
CA ARG A 265 -16.16 0.49 -10.69
C ARG A 265 -15.59 -0.91 -10.92
N VAL A 266 -16.41 -1.82 -11.45
CA VAL A 266 -15.95 -3.17 -11.83
C VAL A 266 -14.89 -3.09 -12.92
N ASP A 267 -15.11 -2.27 -13.95
CA ASP A 267 -14.16 -2.09 -15.05
C ASP A 267 -12.81 -1.54 -14.54
N ILE A 268 -12.83 -0.54 -13.65
CA ILE A 268 -11.62 0.03 -13.02
C ILE A 268 -10.86 -1.02 -12.21
N ALA A 269 -11.56 -1.79 -11.38
CA ALA A 269 -10.95 -2.85 -10.59
C ALA A 269 -10.34 -3.94 -11.48
N LEU A 270 -11.03 -4.34 -12.55
CA LEU A 270 -10.48 -5.30 -13.52
C LEU A 270 -9.18 -4.81 -14.15
N GLN A 271 -9.07 -3.52 -14.47
CA GLN A 271 -7.84 -2.95 -15.03
C GLN A 271 -6.72 -2.88 -13.99
N HIS A 272 -7.01 -2.49 -12.75
CA HIS A 272 -6.03 -2.56 -11.66
C HIS A 272 -5.51 -3.99 -11.44
N ARG A 273 -6.39 -5.00 -11.48
CA ARG A 273 -5.98 -6.41 -11.38
C ARG A 273 -5.06 -6.84 -12.52
N LYS A 274 -5.39 -6.47 -13.76
CA LYS A 274 -4.53 -6.77 -14.92
C LYS A 274 -3.15 -6.15 -14.75
N ALA A 275 -3.08 -4.89 -14.31
CA ALA A 275 -1.81 -4.22 -14.04
C ALA A 275 -1.00 -4.94 -12.95
N LYS A 276 -1.65 -5.33 -11.84
CA LYS A 276 -1.00 -6.07 -10.75
C LYS A 276 -0.45 -7.42 -11.20
N LYS A 277 -1.21 -8.19 -11.98
CA LYS A 277 -0.73 -9.46 -12.56
C LYS A 277 0.48 -9.24 -13.46
N LEU A 278 0.45 -8.21 -14.30
CA LEU A 278 1.60 -7.85 -15.13
C LEU A 278 2.84 -7.51 -14.28
N ASP A 279 2.65 -6.83 -13.14
CA ASP A 279 3.75 -6.50 -12.23
C ASP A 279 4.27 -7.71 -11.45
N GLU A 280 3.40 -8.67 -11.10
CA GLU A 280 3.79 -9.94 -10.48
C GLU A 280 4.55 -10.86 -11.46
N GLU A 281 4.18 -10.84 -12.74
CA GLU A 281 4.87 -11.59 -13.81
C GLU A 281 6.18 -10.94 -14.25
N LYS A 282 6.39 -9.64 -13.99
CA LYS A 282 7.69 -9.02 -14.23
C LYS A 282 8.74 -9.73 -13.36
N PRO A 283 9.87 -10.18 -13.94
CA PRO A 283 10.93 -10.77 -13.15
C PRO A 283 11.33 -9.74 -12.08
N LYS A 284 11.24 -10.14 -10.80
CA LYS A 284 11.75 -9.33 -9.69
C LYS A 284 13.15 -8.90 -10.09
N LYS A 285 13.37 -7.60 -10.33
CA LYS A 285 14.69 -7.08 -10.64
C LYS A 285 15.60 -7.57 -9.53
N GLU A 286 16.46 -8.54 -9.83
CA GLU A 286 17.46 -9.00 -8.88
C GLU A 286 18.21 -7.75 -8.48
N THR A 287 18.07 -7.34 -7.21
CA THR A 287 18.82 -6.23 -6.67
C THR A 287 20.28 -6.56 -6.91
N VAL A 288 20.93 -5.84 -7.84
CA VAL A 288 22.31 -6.08 -8.22
C VAL A 288 23.11 -6.10 -6.93
N LYS A 289 23.58 -7.29 -6.52
CA LYS A 289 24.32 -7.42 -5.27
C LYS A 289 25.56 -6.52 -5.41
N PRO A 290 25.78 -5.58 -4.49
CA PRO A 290 26.93 -4.68 -4.58
C PRO A 290 28.20 -5.52 -4.65
N ARG A 291 29.09 -5.22 -5.61
CA ARG A 291 30.41 -5.86 -5.66
C ARG A 291 31.20 -5.40 -4.44
N LEU A 292 31.45 -6.30 -3.51
CA LEU A 292 32.17 -6.00 -2.25
C LEU A 292 33.70 -5.97 -2.44
N PHE A 293 34.19 -6.57 -3.52
CA PHE A 293 35.61 -6.71 -3.84
C PHE A 293 35.88 -6.31 -5.29
N ALA A 294 37.06 -5.73 -5.51
CA ALA A 294 37.61 -5.54 -6.84
C ALA A 294 38.01 -6.90 -7.45
N SER A 295 38.20 -6.95 -8.77
CA SER A 295 38.69 -8.16 -9.47
C SER A 295 40.04 -8.66 -8.96
N CYS A 296 40.84 -7.79 -8.31
CA CYS A 296 42.11 -8.12 -7.69
C CYS A 296 42.01 -8.60 -6.23
N GLY A 297 40.81 -8.77 -5.67
CA GLY A 297 40.60 -9.19 -4.27
C GLY A 297 40.68 -8.06 -3.24
N ARG A 298 40.96 -6.82 -3.66
CA ARG A 298 40.95 -5.65 -2.77
C ARG A 298 39.52 -5.34 -2.30
N PRO A 299 39.27 -5.18 -0.98
CA PRO A 299 37.96 -4.79 -0.46
C PRO A 299 37.62 -3.35 -0.85
N TYR A 300 36.36 -3.11 -1.24
CA TYR A 300 35.85 -1.75 -1.45
C TYR A 300 35.41 -1.11 -0.14
N ASN A 301 35.56 0.21 -0.06
CA ASN A 301 34.94 1.01 0.99
C ASN A 301 33.47 1.26 0.59
N LEU A 302 32.53 0.81 1.41
CA LEU A 302 31.10 0.90 1.16
C LEU A 302 30.40 1.42 2.41
N ASN A 303 29.52 2.40 2.27
CA ASN A 303 28.67 2.87 3.35
C ASN A 303 27.23 3.00 2.86
N GLN A 304 26.55 1.86 2.69
CA GLN A 304 25.17 1.84 2.17
C GLN A 304 24.18 2.49 3.14
N ALA A 305 24.48 2.45 4.43
CA ALA A 305 23.64 3.02 5.47
C ALA A 305 23.87 4.53 5.68
N LYS A 306 24.91 5.12 5.05
CA LYS A 306 25.34 6.51 5.26
C LYS A 306 25.53 6.84 6.75
N LEU A 307 26.12 5.91 7.48
CA LEU A 307 26.43 6.08 8.89
C LEU A 307 27.62 7.03 9.04
N GLU A 308 27.54 7.90 10.02
CA GLU A 308 28.68 8.70 10.45
C GLU A 308 29.67 7.80 11.18
N PHE A 309 30.96 7.98 10.91
CA PHE A 309 32.01 7.20 11.56
C PHE A 309 33.27 8.03 11.74
N GLU A 310 34.02 7.69 12.79
CA GLU A 310 35.34 8.24 13.09
C GLU A 310 36.34 7.08 13.15
N LEU A 311 37.41 7.14 12.36
CA LEU A 311 38.50 6.18 12.41
C LEU A 311 39.75 6.86 12.97
N LYS A 312 40.22 6.40 14.14
CA LYS A 312 41.50 6.81 14.71
C LYS A 312 42.55 5.76 14.41
N ASP A 313 43.62 6.18 13.74
CA ASP A 313 44.78 5.35 13.41
C ASP A 313 45.87 5.55 14.47
N GLU A 314 45.81 4.77 15.55
CA GLU A 314 46.84 4.73 16.57
C GLU A 314 48.01 3.84 16.10
N ILE A 315 49.19 3.99 16.69
CA ILE A 315 50.39 3.25 16.23
C ILE A 315 50.22 1.74 16.42
N ASP A 316 49.54 1.33 17.49
CA ASP A 316 49.33 -0.07 17.87
C ASP A 316 47.94 -0.61 17.49
N ARG A 317 46.96 0.25 17.22
CA ARG A 317 45.55 -0.16 17.00
C ARG A 317 44.80 0.78 16.06
N TYR A 318 43.72 0.29 15.48
CA TYR A 318 42.67 1.10 14.86
C TYR A 318 41.48 1.19 15.81
N GLU A 319 40.96 2.40 16.02
CA GLU A 319 39.69 2.61 16.73
C GLU A 319 38.66 3.15 15.75
N LEU A 320 37.63 2.35 15.45
CA LEU A 320 36.52 2.73 14.58
C LEU A 320 35.28 2.97 15.44
N ASN A 321 34.82 4.22 15.48
CA ASN A 321 33.57 4.61 16.11
C ASN A 321 32.50 4.78 15.04
N LEU A 322 31.42 4.00 15.10
CA LEU A 322 30.29 4.02 14.17
C LEU A 322 29.03 4.50 14.89
N HIS A 323 28.46 5.62 14.43
CA HIS A 323 27.23 6.18 15.00
C HIS A 323 26.00 5.41 14.48
N ILE A 324 25.56 4.41 15.25
CA ILE A 324 24.39 3.58 14.94
C ILE A 324 23.16 4.12 15.68
N TYR A 325 21.96 3.91 15.12
CA TYR A 325 20.71 4.33 15.73
C TYR A 325 20.54 3.86 17.19
N LYS A 326 20.18 4.79 18.08
CA LYS A 326 20.02 4.59 19.53
C LYS A 326 19.14 3.39 19.90
N HIS A 327 18.01 3.24 19.22
CA HIS A 327 16.99 2.21 19.51
C HIS A 327 17.05 1.01 18.56
N LEU A 328 18.24 0.66 18.05
CA LEU A 328 18.42 -0.53 17.23
C LEU A 328 18.78 -1.75 18.09
N ASP A 329 18.06 -2.86 17.89
CA ASP A 329 18.36 -4.14 18.54
C ASP A 329 19.71 -4.70 18.08
N THR A 330 20.44 -5.30 19.02
CA THR A 330 21.75 -5.91 18.77
C THR A 330 21.69 -7.08 17.79
N SER A 331 20.53 -7.75 17.67
CA SER A 331 20.29 -8.82 16.69
C SER A 331 20.35 -8.34 15.23
N LEU A 332 20.14 -7.04 15.00
CA LEU A 332 20.16 -6.42 13.67
C LEU A 332 21.52 -5.81 13.31
N ILE A 333 22.54 -6.08 14.13
CA ILE A 333 23.92 -5.61 13.97
C ILE A 333 24.83 -6.83 13.93
N ALA A 334 25.55 -7.02 12.83
CA ALA A 334 26.61 -8.03 12.73
C ALA A 334 27.94 -7.33 12.42
N VAL A 335 28.99 -7.70 13.14
CA VAL A 335 30.34 -7.15 12.98
C VAL A 335 31.27 -8.29 12.59
N ASP A 336 31.79 -8.24 11.36
CA ASP A 336 32.78 -9.18 10.84
C ASP A 336 34.13 -8.46 10.71
N LEU A 337 35.15 -9.00 11.36
CA LEU A 337 36.50 -8.46 11.38
C LEU A 337 37.44 -9.42 10.68
N GLU A 338 38.05 -8.93 9.60
CA GLU A 338 38.97 -9.68 8.76
C GLU A 338 40.32 -8.96 8.72
N VAL A 339 41.37 -9.66 8.34
CA VAL A 339 42.76 -9.17 8.44
C VAL A 339 42.97 -7.79 7.77
N ASN A 340 42.27 -7.54 6.66
CA ASN A 340 42.45 -6.34 5.83
C ASN A 340 41.21 -5.44 5.72
N TYR A 341 40.09 -5.79 6.37
CA TYR A 341 38.89 -4.96 6.34
C TYR A 341 37.95 -5.23 7.50
N VAL A 342 37.11 -4.24 7.78
CA VAL A 342 35.99 -4.34 8.72
C VAL A 342 34.70 -4.33 7.95
N ARG A 343 33.76 -5.21 8.30
CA ARG A 343 32.40 -5.18 7.78
C ARG A 343 31.40 -5.10 8.93
N VAL A 344 30.50 -4.13 8.87
CA VAL A 344 29.39 -3.97 9.80
C VAL A 344 28.09 -4.00 9.01
N THR A 345 27.25 -4.98 9.28
CA THR A 345 25.92 -5.11 8.66
C THR A 345 24.87 -4.58 9.61
N VAL A 346 24.17 -3.52 9.20
CA VAL A 346 23.12 -2.85 10.00
C VAL A 346 21.82 -2.91 9.21
N LYS A 347 20.80 -3.64 9.69
CA LYS A 347 19.50 -3.81 8.99
C LYS A 347 19.67 -4.19 7.50
N ASN A 348 20.53 -5.18 7.21
CA ASN A 348 20.88 -5.65 5.86
C ASN A 348 21.59 -4.61 4.96
N LYS A 349 22.03 -3.47 5.49
CA LYS A 349 22.90 -2.52 4.79
C LYS A 349 24.33 -2.73 5.24
N ILE A 350 25.23 -2.82 4.27
CA ILE A 350 26.64 -3.11 4.51
C ILE A 350 27.41 -1.79 4.66
N PHE A 351 28.15 -1.68 5.76
CA PHE A 351 29.29 -0.80 5.93
C PHE A 351 30.56 -1.65 5.81
N GLN A 352 31.46 -1.32 4.90
CA GLN A 352 32.75 -2.00 4.74
C GLN A 352 33.85 -0.97 4.63
N LEU A 353 34.94 -1.16 5.37
CA LEU A 353 36.09 -0.28 5.38
C LEU A 353 37.37 -1.12 5.24
N ALA A 354 38.15 -0.85 4.19
CA ALA A 354 39.47 -1.43 3.98
C ALA A 354 40.49 -0.77 4.92
N LEU A 355 41.30 -1.59 5.58
CA LEU A 355 42.35 -1.15 6.49
C LEU A 355 43.68 -1.04 5.74
N GLY A 356 44.54 -0.13 6.17
CA GLY A 356 45.86 0.11 5.55
C GLY A 356 46.93 -0.87 6.02
N GLN A 357 46.76 -1.46 7.20
CA GLN A 357 47.66 -2.45 7.79
C GLN A 357 46.87 -3.65 8.27
N GLU A 358 47.52 -4.80 8.30
CA GLU A 358 46.94 -6.06 8.78
C GLU A 358 46.62 -5.97 10.27
N ILE A 359 45.43 -6.42 10.66
CA ILE A 359 44.98 -6.47 12.05
C ILE A 359 44.95 -7.89 12.59
N LYS A 360 45.07 -8.03 13.91
CA LYS A 360 44.79 -9.28 14.61
C LYS A 360 43.30 -9.35 14.91
N ALA A 361 42.56 -10.09 14.08
CA ALA A 361 41.12 -10.25 14.25
C ALA A 361 40.75 -10.91 15.59
N ASP A 362 41.56 -11.87 16.07
CA ASP A 362 41.29 -12.61 17.32
C ASP A 362 41.35 -11.75 18.59
N GLU A 363 42.19 -10.71 18.60
CA GLU A 363 42.37 -9.79 19.73
C GLU A 363 41.46 -8.55 19.63
N SER A 364 40.69 -8.44 18.55
CA SER A 364 39.81 -7.29 18.32
C SER A 364 38.54 -7.35 19.19
N SER A 365 38.00 -6.20 19.53
CA SER A 365 36.78 -6.11 20.35
C SER A 365 35.81 -5.06 19.82
N SER A 366 34.52 -5.37 19.91
CA SER A 366 33.43 -4.45 19.55
C SER A 366 32.51 -4.22 20.75
N LYS A 367 32.22 -2.96 21.07
CA LYS A 367 31.34 -2.57 22.19
C LYS A 367 30.31 -1.56 21.71
N ARG A 368 29.06 -1.73 22.14
CA ARG A 368 27.97 -0.79 21.84
C ARG A 368 27.58 0.00 23.09
N SER A 369 27.46 1.31 22.93
CA SER A 369 26.89 2.21 23.94
C SER A 369 25.37 2.07 24.00
N GLN A 370 24.83 1.78 25.18
CA GLN A 370 23.38 1.71 25.39
C GLN A 370 22.70 3.09 25.38
N ILE A 371 23.46 4.14 25.69
CA ILE A 371 22.92 5.50 25.88
C ILE A 371 22.94 6.27 24.56
N THR A 372 24.06 6.26 23.86
CA THR A 372 24.25 6.99 22.59
C THR A 372 23.91 6.14 21.37
N GLY A 373 24.05 4.82 21.47
CA GLY A 373 23.87 3.89 20.35
C GLY A 373 25.13 3.61 19.54
N ASP A 374 26.23 4.31 19.85
CA ASP A 374 27.50 4.23 19.14
C ASP A 374 28.16 2.85 19.29
N LEU A 375 28.75 2.37 18.21
CA LEU A 375 29.50 1.12 18.15
C LEU A 375 30.99 1.42 18.03
N LEU A 376 31.75 1.11 19.07
CA LEU A 376 33.20 1.23 19.10
C LEU A 376 33.84 -0.12 18.79
N ILE A 377 34.71 -0.15 17.77
CA ILE A 377 35.47 -1.32 17.36
C ILE A 377 36.96 -1.01 17.53
N ILE A 378 37.65 -1.80 18.35
CA ILE A 378 39.09 -1.67 18.62
C ILE A 378 39.79 -2.85 17.96
N MET A 379 40.74 -2.55 17.07
CA MET A 379 41.44 -3.53 16.25
C MET A 379 42.96 -3.37 16.39
N PRO A 380 43.65 -4.25 17.12
CA PRO A 380 45.10 -4.18 17.24
C PRO A 380 45.78 -4.54 15.90
N LYS A 381 46.85 -3.80 15.57
CA LYS A 381 47.65 -4.03 14.35
C LYS A 381 48.58 -5.22 14.55
N LEU A 382 48.80 -6.00 13.49
CA LEU A 382 49.67 -7.16 13.51
C LEU A 382 51.15 -6.76 13.58
N ASN A 383 51.56 -5.78 12.76
CA ASN A 383 52.94 -5.32 12.64
C ASN A 383 53.05 -3.86 13.08
N TYR A 384 53.32 -3.63 14.37
CA TYR A 384 53.72 -2.31 14.86
C TYR A 384 55.26 -2.28 15.01
N ASN A 385 55.91 -1.22 14.53
CA ASN A 385 57.33 -1.03 14.78
C ASN A 385 57.52 -0.66 16.27
N GLU A 386 58.14 -1.54 17.05
CA GLU A 386 58.45 -1.28 18.48
C GLU A 386 59.24 0.03 18.71
N PHE A 387 59.98 0.48 17.69
CA PHE A 387 60.71 1.75 17.71
C PHE A 387 59.78 2.97 17.80
N ASP A 388 58.63 2.95 17.13
CA ASP A 388 57.69 4.08 17.11
C ASP A 388 56.89 4.20 18.42
N LEU A 389 56.58 3.07 19.07
CA LEU A 389 56.00 3.03 20.41
C LEU A 389 56.93 3.67 21.44
N LYS A 390 58.22 3.30 21.43
CA LYS A 390 59.24 3.90 22.31
C LYS A 390 59.43 5.39 22.05
N LEU A 391 59.27 5.84 20.80
CA LEU A 391 59.32 7.26 20.45
C LEU A 391 58.09 8.01 20.96
N LYS A 392 56.88 7.46 20.78
CA LYS A 392 55.62 8.04 21.27
C LYS A 392 55.58 8.10 22.81
N GLU A 393 56.04 7.05 23.50
CA GLU A 393 56.19 7.06 24.96
C GLU A 393 57.15 8.14 25.43
N LYS A 394 58.30 8.30 24.76
CA LYS A 394 59.25 9.39 25.05
C LYS A 394 58.64 10.77 24.79
N VAL A 395 57.88 10.95 23.72
CA VAL A 395 57.21 12.22 23.38
C VAL A 395 56.09 12.51 24.38
N ALA A 396 55.26 11.54 24.74
CA ALA A 396 54.19 11.66 25.71
C ALA A 396 54.74 11.96 27.13
N GLN A 397 55.80 11.26 27.55
CA GLN A 397 56.50 11.56 28.80
C GLN A 397 57.15 12.95 28.78
N LYS A 398 57.68 13.39 27.63
CA LYS A 398 58.23 14.74 27.46
C LYS A 398 57.14 15.81 27.50
N ALA A 399 55.96 15.56 26.92
CA ALA A 399 54.79 16.43 26.96
C ALA A 399 54.21 16.55 28.37
N LEU A 400 54.02 15.44 29.09
CA LEU A 400 53.61 15.41 30.50
C LEU A 400 54.61 16.12 31.43
N LYS A 401 55.91 16.03 31.12
CA LYS A 401 56.98 16.74 31.85
C LYS A 401 57.03 18.23 31.50
N LEU A 402 56.54 18.62 30.32
CA LEU A 402 56.40 20.01 29.89
C LEU A 402 55.16 20.66 30.54
N GLU A 403 54.04 19.94 30.60
CA GLU A 403 52.82 20.38 31.31
C GLU A 403 53.03 20.48 32.84
N ARG A 404 53.88 19.62 33.42
CA ARG A 404 54.26 19.70 34.84
C ARG A 404 55.25 20.82 35.18
N LYS A 405 55.86 21.49 34.19
CA LYS A 405 56.60 22.72 34.44
C LYS A 405 55.60 23.88 34.47
N GLU A 406 55.16 24.25 35.67
CA GLU A 406 54.46 25.52 35.88
C GLU A 406 55.29 26.65 35.23
N LEU A 407 54.70 27.35 34.26
CA LEU A 407 55.26 28.57 33.68
C LEU A 407 55.22 29.67 34.75
N LYS A 408 56.25 29.73 35.60
CA LYS A 408 56.50 30.87 36.47
C LYS A 408 57.47 31.82 35.77
N GLY A 409 56.90 32.85 35.14
CA GLY A 409 57.63 33.95 34.55
C GLY A 409 56.67 34.95 33.91
N VAL A 410 56.82 36.23 34.24
CA VAL A 410 56.05 37.33 33.62
C VAL A 410 56.48 37.41 32.14
N VAL A 411 55.51 37.32 31.23
CA VAL A 411 55.76 37.40 29.78
C VAL A 411 56.10 38.86 29.44
N ASP A 412 57.35 39.10 29.05
CA ASP A 412 57.84 40.42 28.62
C ASP A 412 57.49 40.63 27.14
N ILE A 413 56.47 41.45 26.86
CA ILE A 413 55.80 41.57 25.55
C ILE A 413 56.58 42.48 24.57
N LYS A 414 57.74 43.00 24.97
CA LYS A 414 58.52 43.99 24.20
C LYS A 414 59.20 43.47 22.93
N ASN A 415 59.12 42.17 22.64
CA ASN A 415 59.75 41.57 21.45
C ASN A 415 58.77 41.22 20.31
N ILE A 416 57.47 41.44 20.47
CA ILE A 416 56.47 40.97 19.47
C ILE A 416 56.01 42.09 18.53
N VAL A 417 56.24 43.37 18.86
CA VAL A 417 55.88 44.48 17.98
C VAL A 417 56.99 45.53 17.99
N LYS A 418 57.68 45.69 16.86
CA LYS A 418 58.40 46.93 16.58
C LYS A 418 57.37 47.94 16.10
N GLU A 419 57.17 48.96 16.92
CA GLU A 419 56.51 50.20 16.56
C GLU A 419 57.23 50.77 15.33
N ASP A 420 56.48 50.99 14.25
CA ASP A 420 56.39 52.33 13.68
C ASP A 420 55.22 52.40 12.69
N LEU A 421 54.30 53.29 13.04
CA LEU A 421 53.43 54.13 12.21
C LEU A 421 52.05 53.61 11.78
N ASP A 422 51.08 54.19 12.51
CA ASP A 422 49.90 54.91 12.01
C ASP A 422 48.71 54.08 11.50
N ASP A 423 47.79 53.75 12.42
CA ASP A 423 46.60 54.58 12.64
C ASP A 423 45.67 53.94 13.69
N VAL A 424 45.47 54.68 14.79
CA VAL A 424 44.48 54.48 15.87
C VAL A 424 43.64 55.78 15.79
N PRO A 425 42.32 55.86 16.13
CA PRO A 425 41.83 55.21 17.33
C PRO A 425 40.31 54.88 17.46
N ASP A 426 40.03 54.12 18.53
CA ASP A 426 38.91 54.30 19.47
C ASP A 426 37.46 54.14 18.98
N LEU A 427 36.50 53.60 19.71
CA LEU A 427 36.34 52.90 20.99
C LEU A 427 34.82 52.62 21.07
N VAL A 428 34.39 51.97 22.15
CA VAL A 428 33.03 52.04 22.76
C VAL A 428 32.06 50.92 22.37
N LEU A 429 32.16 49.86 23.17
CA LEU A 429 31.14 49.42 24.14
C LEU A 429 29.73 49.08 23.64
N GLY A 430 29.26 47.92 24.10
CA GLY A 430 28.08 47.96 24.96
C GLY A 430 26.88 47.14 24.51
N GLU A 431 26.70 46.02 25.22
CA GLU A 431 25.43 45.57 25.79
C GLU A 431 24.35 44.90 24.92
N PHE A 432 24.12 43.64 25.30
CA PHE A 432 22.81 43.07 25.66
C PHE A 432 21.58 43.45 24.82
N LEU A 433 21.08 42.48 24.04
CA LEU A 433 19.82 41.74 24.28
C LEU A 433 19.42 40.95 23.02
N ARG A 434 19.05 39.68 23.20
CA ARG A 434 18.25 38.89 22.23
C ARG A 434 16.79 39.43 22.20
N PRO A 435 15.87 38.79 21.47
CA PRO A 435 15.53 38.78 20.04
C PRO A 435 14.06 39.32 19.90
N PRO A 436 13.12 38.85 19.05
CA PRO A 436 13.14 38.29 17.68
C PRO A 436 12.17 39.01 16.69
N THR A 437 12.31 38.68 15.40
CA THR A 437 11.27 38.54 14.35
C THR A 437 10.50 39.72 13.71
N TYR A 438 10.32 39.54 12.38
CA TYR A 438 9.22 39.91 11.46
C TYR A 438 9.31 41.13 10.53
N TYR A 439 8.65 40.94 9.38
CA TYR A 439 8.35 41.80 8.20
C TYR A 439 9.42 41.80 7.09
N SER A 440 9.20 41.31 5.86
CA SER A 440 8.14 41.50 4.85
C SER A 440 8.07 42.92 4.26
N ASP A 441 8.51 42.97 3.00
CA ASP A 441 7.98 43.73 1.85
C ASP A 441 8.24 45.24 1.64
N PHE A 442 8.33 45.55 0.33
CA PHE A 442 8.15 46.81 -0.41
C PHE A 442 9.25 47.89 -0.33
N CYS A 443 10.03 48.10 -1.40
CA CYS A 443 9.79 48.93 -2.61
C CYS A 443 10.37 50.35 -2.47
N PRO A 444 10.62 51.03 -3.58
CA PRO A 444 9.63 51.97 -4.10
C PRO A 444 9.02 51.58 -5.45
#